data_AF-A0A7X7RRJ5-F1
#
_entry.id   AF-A0A7X7RRJ5-F1
#
_cell.length_a   1.000
_cell.length_b   1.000
_cell.length_c   1.000
_cell.angle_alpha   90.00
_cell.angle_beta   90.00
_cell.angle_gamma   90.00
#
_symmetry.space_group_name_H-M   'P 1'
#
loop_
_entity.id
_entity.type
_entity.pdbx_description
1 polymer ?
#
loop_
_entity_poly.entity_id
_entity_poly.type
_entity_poly.pdbx_seq_one_letter_code
_entity_poly.pdbx_strand_id
1 'polypeptide(L)'
;MRKRLFEIIEFSSDTDKIGDIYDFIMMFSILLSIIPLAFKTQYHFFIIIEQVTVIIFIFDYLFRIFTADLKLNKGIKSFIYYPFTPLAIIDLLSILPSLTTLNPGFRLFKIFRLFKALKVLKIFKALRYSKNVTLLVRLFKSKKEALLTVCSLAIIYVLVSALVVFNAEPQTFNNY
;
A
#
# COMPACT_ATOMS: atom_id res chain seq x y z
N MET A 1 -22.65 -3.58 17.26
CA MET A 1 -22.34 -2.55 16.24
C MET A 1 -20.86 -2.50 15.84
N ARG A 2 -19.89 -2.43 16.77
CA ARG A 2 -18.45 -2.34 16.44
C ARG A 2 -17.88 -3.57 15.69
N LYS A 3 -18.36 -4.78 15.99
CA LYS A 3 -17.96 -6.03 15.27
C LYS A 3 -18.37 -6.03 13.79
N ARG A 4 -19.56 -5.50 13.46
CA ARG A 4 -20.02 -5.35 12.06
C ARG A 4 -19.18 -4.34 11.28
N LEU A 5 -18.79 -3.23 11.91
CA LEU A 5 -17.88 -2.26 11.31
C LEU A 5 -16.50 -2.87 11.03
N PHE A 6 -16.01 -3.73 11.93
CA PHE A 6 -14.76 -4.46 11.73
C PHE A 6 -14.88 -5.49 10.60
N GLU A 7 -15.97 -6.26 10.52
CA GLU A 7 -16.21 -7.17 9.39
C GLU A 7 -16.24 -6.40 8.06
N ILE A 8 -17.03 -5.33 7.96
CA ILE A 8 -17.15 -4.54 6.72
C ILE A 8 -15.81 -3.93 6.26
N ILE A 9 -14.93 -3.52 7.20
CA ILE A 9 -13.67 -2.83 6.89
C ILE A 9 -12.48 -3.79 6.69
N GLU A 10 -12.46 -4.93 7.40
CA GLU A 10 -11.30 -5.84 7.46
C GLU A 10 -11.52 -7.14 6.67
N PHE A 11 -12.76 -7.62 6.60
CA PHE A 11 -13.16 -8.85 5.92
C PHE A 11 -14.37 -8.54 5.03
N SER A 12 -14.12 -8.04 3.81
CA SER A 12 -15.11 -8.14 2.73
C SER A 12 -15.30 -9.63 2.41
N SER A 13 -16.04 -10.33 3.28
CA SER A 13 -16.56 -11.66 3.01
C SER A 13 -17.47 -11.53 1.79
N ASP A 14 -17.40 -12.50 0.87
CA ASP A 14 -18.13 -12.50 -0.41
C ASP A 14 -19.66 -12.36 -0.27
N THR A 15 -20.18 -12.38 0.96
CA THR A 15 -21.59 -12.22 1.33
C THR A 15 -22.02 -10.79 1.68
N ASP A 16 -21.10 -9.86 1.99
CA ASP A 16 -21.47 -8.51 2.46
C ASP A 16 -21.34 -7.43 1.38
N LYS A 17 -22.47 -7.12 0.72
CA LYS A 17 -22.58 -6.06 -0.30
C LYS A 17 -22.14 -4.67 0.17
N ILE A 18 -22.23 -4.39 1.47
CA ILE A 18 -21.85 -3.10 2.06
C ILE A 18 -20.32 -2.94 2.10
N GLY A 19 -19.58 -4.01 2.38
CA GLY A 19 -18.11 -4.02 2.32
C GLY A 19 -17.61 -3.80 0.90
N ASP A 20 -18.24 -4.43 -0.08
CA ASP A 20 -17.88 -4.27 -1.49
C ASP A 20 -18.11 -2.84 -2.00
N ILE A 21 -19.21 -2.19 -1.58
CA ILE A 21 -19.47 -0.78 -1.89
C ILE A 21 -18.41 0.12 -1.23
N TYR A 22 -18.03 -0.16 0.02
CA TYR A 22 -16.97 0.59 0.69
C TYR A 22 -15.64 0.46 -0.04
N ASP A 23 -15.23 -0.77 -0.35
CA ASP A 23 -13.99 -1.07 -1.09
C ASP A 23 -14.00 -0.39 -2.47
N PHE A 24 -15.15 -0.38 -3.16
CA PHE A 24 -15.32 0.32 -4.43
C PHE A 24 -15.18 1.84 -4.29
N ILE A 25 -15.85 2.45 -3.30
CA ILE A 25 -15.75 3.90 -3.03
C ILE A 25 -14.31 4.28 -2.71
N MET A 26 -13.62 3.49 -1.89
CA MET A 26 -12.23 3.73 -1.52
C MET A 26 -11.29 3.58 -2.72
N MET A 27 -11.47 2.55 -3.54
CA MET A 27 -10.73 2.36 -4.78
C MET A 27 -10.93 3.53 -5.75
N PHE A 28 -12.19 3.94 -5.94
CA PHE A 28 -12.54 5.07 -6.79
C PHE A 28 -11.92 6.39 -6.29
N SER A 29 -11.93 6.63 -4.98
CA SER A 29 -11.30 7.80 -4.36
C SER A 29 -9.77 7.80 -4.57
N ILE A 30 -9.12 6.63 -4.49
CA ILE A 30 -7.69 6.50 -4.79
C ILE A 30 -7.40 6.85 -6.26
N LEU A 31 -8.16 6.28 -7.20
CA LEU A 31 -8.01 6.61 -8.63
C LEU A 31 -8.20 8.09 -8.90
N LEU A 32 -9.26 8.69 -8.35
CA LEU A 32 -9.55 10.11 -8.47
C LEU A 32 -8.41 10.97 -7.91
N SER A 33 -7.78 10.53 -6.81
CA SER A 33 -6.64 11.23 -6.20
C SER A 33 -5.35 11.16 -7.03
N ILE A 34 -5.22 10.21 -7.96
CA ILE A 34 -4.04 10.04 -8.83
C ILE A 34 -4.15 10.91 -10.08
N ILE A 35 -5.36 11.20 -10.57
CA ILE A 35 -5.58 12.03 -11.77
C ILE A 35 -4.83 13.38 -11.66
N PRO A 36 -4.91 14.16 -10.57
CA PRO A 36 -4.12 15.37 -10.38
C PRO A 36 -2.60 15.22 -10.51
N LEU A 37 -2.04 14.04 -10.25
CA LEU A 37 -0.59 13.78 -10.34
C LEU A 37 -0.13 13.60 -11.79
N ALA A 38 -1.02 13.15 -12.69
CA ALA A 38 -0.69 12.95 -14.10
C ALA A 38 -0.52 14.28 -14.86
N PHE A 39 -1.06 15.38 -14.33
CA PHE A 39 -1.01 16.69 -14.97
C PHE A 39 0.04 17.60 -14.31
N LYS A 40 0.92 18.17 -15.14
CA LYS A 40 1.94 19.15 -14.70
C LYS A 40 1.30 20.47 -14.25
N THR A 41 0.18 20.84 -14.86
CA THR A 41 -0.57 22.07 -14.55
C THR A 41 -1.58 21.80 -13.44
N GLN A 42 -1.47 22.54 -12.35
CA GLN A 42 -2.39 22.42 -11.21
C GLN A 42 -3.57 23.36 -11.40
N TYR A 43 -4.71 22.81 -11.85
CA TYR A 43 -5.97 23.55 -11.89
C TYR A 43 -6.59 23.61 -10.49
N HIS A 44 -7.39 24.65 -10.22
CA HIS A 44 -8.09 24.79 -8.94
C HIS A 44 -8.97 23.57 -8.62
N PHE A 45 -9.56 22.96 -9.64
CA PHE A 45 -10.33 21.72 -9.54
C PHE A 45 -9.53 20.54 -8.96
N PHE A 46 -8.25 20.40 -9.31
CA PHE A 46 -7.39 19.34 -8.77
C PHE A 46 -7.09 19.53 -7.28
N ILE A 47 -6.99 20.77 -6.83
CA ILE A 47 -6.81 21.08 -5.40
C ILE A 47 -8.06 20.64 -4.62
N ILE A 48 -9.26 20.89 -5.15
CA ILE A 48 -10.52 20.48 -4.53
C ILE A 48 -10.62 18.96 -4.45
N ILE A 49 -10.32 18.25 -5.54
CA ILE A 49 -10.26 16.78 -5.56
C ILE A 49 -9.29 16.26 -4.49
N GLU A 50 -8.10 16.83 -4.41
CA GLU A 50 -7.12 16.44 -3.40
C GLU A 50 -7.66 16.66 -1.99
N GLN A 51 -8.28 17.81 -1.71
CA GLN A 51 -8.83 18.08 -0.38
C GLN A 51 -9.96 17.09 -0.01
N VAL A 52 -10.88 16.82 -0.93
CA VAL A 52 -12.00 15.88 -0.70
C VAL A 52 -11.49 14.45 -0.47
N THR A 53 -10.60 13.95 -1.34
CA THR A 53 -10.05 12.59 -1.22
C THR A 53 -9.26 12.39 0.07
N VAL A 54 -8.62 13.46 0.57
CA VAL A 54 -7.84 13.41 1.82
C VAL A 54 -8.72 13.36 3.04
N ILE A 55 -9.81 14.13 3.05
CA ILE A 55 -10.81 14.05 4.11
C ILE A 55 -11.36 12.62 4.19
N ILE A 56 -11.70 12.02 3.05
CA ILE A 56 -12.14 10.61 2.98
C ILE A 56 -11.08 9.66 3.56
N PHE A 57 -9.80 9.83 3.21
CA PHE A 57 -8.72 8.98 3.73
C PHE A 57 -8.46 9.18 5.23
N ILE A 58 -8.63 10.38 5.76
CA ILE A 58 -8.54 10.64 7.21
C ILE A 58 -9.65 9.90 7.94
N PHE A 59 -10.89 9.97 7.43
CA PHE A 59 -12.01 9.23 8.02
C PHE A 59 -11.81 7.72 7.94
N ASP A 60 -11.37 7.18 6.80
CA ASP A 60 -11.00 5.76 6.63
C ASP A 60 -9.95 5.34 7.69
N TYR A 61 -8.90 6.14 7.86
CA TYR A 61 -7.85 5.86 8.83
C TYR A 61 -8.36 5.91 10.28
N LEU A 62 -9.23 6.87 10.62
CA LEU A 62 -9.86 6.95 11.93
C LEU A 62 -10.75 5.74 12.20
N PHE A 63 -11.63 5.37 11.26
CA PHE A 63 -12.48 4.18 11.39
C PHE A 63 -11.65 2.91 11.59
N ARG A 64 -10.49 2.81 10.94
CA ARG A 64 -9.54 1.71 11.13
C ARG A 64 -8.87 1.70 12.50
N ILE A 65 -8.47 2.85 13.03
CA ILE A 65 -7.97 2.95 14.40
C ILE A 65 -9.05 2.55 15.40
N PHE A 66 -10.29 3.02 15.22
CA PHE A 66 -11.43 2.68 16.09
C PHE A 66 -11.77 1.18 16.08
N THR A 67 -11.48 0.48 14.98
CA THR A 67 -11.71 -0.96 14.84
C THR A 67 -10.46 -1.80 15.15
N ALA A 68 -9.30 -1.19 15.36
CA ALA A 68 -8.03 -1.88 15.60
C ALA A 68 -8.03 -2.75 16.86
N ASP A 69 -8.82 -2.38 17.88
CA ASP A 69 -8.98 -3.16 19.12
C ASP A 69 -9.49 -4.57 18.85
N LEU A 70 -10.43 -4.70 17.90
CA LEU A 70 -11.01 -5.99 17.49
C LEU A 70 -10.05 -6.80 16.62
N LYS A 71 -9.13 -6.15 15.92
CA LYS A 71 -8.14 -6.80 15.06
C LYS A 71 -7.04 -7.50 15.85
N LEU A 72 -6.49 -6.80 16.83
CA LEU A 72 -5.27 -7.21 17.52
C LEU A 72 -5.56 -7.93 18.84
N ASN A 73 -6.81 -7.91 19.34
CA ASN A 73 -7.25 -8.55 20.60
C ASN A 73 -6.33 -8.22 21.79
N LYS A 74 -5.69 -7.04 21.78
CA LYS A 74 -4.74 -6.58 22.81
C LYS A 74 -5.26 -5.38 23.62
N GLY A 75 -6.56 -5.10 23.56
CA GLY A 75 -7.18 -3.98 24.28
C GLY A 75 -6.65 -2.62 23.82
N ILE A 76 -6.47 -1.68 24.76
CA ILE A 76 -5.97 -0.32 24.52
C ILE A 76 -4.60 -0.30 23.81
N LYS A 77 -3.77 -1.33 24.01
CA LYS A 77 -2.45 -1.43 23.34
C LYS A 77 -2.58 -1.60 21.82
N SER A 78 -3.69 -2.15 21.33
CA SER A 78 -3.98 -2.29 19.90
C SER A 78 -3.99 -0.93 19.19
N PHE A 79 -4.46 0.14 19.85
CA PHE A 79 -4.49 1.49 19.29
C PHE A 79 -3.09 2.08 19.08
N ILE A 80 -2.13 1.73 19.94
CA ILE A 80 -0.75 2.21 19.84
C ILE A 80 0.05 1.37 18.84
N TYR A 81 -0.18 0.06 18.78
CA TYR A 81 0.53 -0.82 17.83
C TYR A 81 0.01 -0.70 16.39
N TYR A 82 -1.26 -0.34 16.19
CA TYR A 82 -1.85 -0.29 14.86
C TYR A 82 -1.12 0.67 13.90
N PRO A 83 -0.79 1.92 14.26
CA PRO A 83 -0.01 2.84 13.40
C PRO A 83 1.34 2.30 12.94
N PHE A 84 1.95 1.37 13.69
CA PHE A 84 3.24 0.75 13.34
C PHE A 84 3.09 -0.47 12.41
N THR A 85 1.88 -0.81 11.99
CA THR A 85 1.65 -1.87 11.01
C THR A 85 2.00 -1.35 9.61
N PRO A 86 2.67 -2.13 8.74
CA PRO A 86 3.12 -1.65 7.41
C PRO A 86 2.01 -0.99 6.57
N LEU A 87 0.80 -1.55 6.60
CA LEU A 87 -0.36 -1.00 5.88
C LEU A 87 -0.87 0.31 6.50
N ALA A 88 -0.81 0.46 7.82
CA ALA A 88 -1.19 1.70 8.51
C ALA A 88 -0.14 2.80 8.30
N ILE A 89 1.14 2.44 8.20
CA ILE A 89 2.22 3.36 7.82
C ILE A 89 1.97 3.89 6.40
N ILE A 90 1.61 3.03 5.44
CA ILE A 90 1.25 3.45 4.08
C ILE A 90 0.06 4.41 4.11
N ASP A 91 -0.99 4.09 4.88
CA ASP A 91 -2.15 4.97 5.06
C ASP A 91 -1.72 6.34 5.61
N LEU A 92 -0.90 6.38 6.67
CA LEU A 92 -0.42 7.62 7.29
C LEU A 92 0.45 8.45 6.33
N LEU A 93 1.41 7.81 5.66
CA LEU A 93 2.30 8.45 4.68
C LEU A 93 1.53 8.98 3.46
N SER A 94 0.38 8.40 3.14
CA SER A 94 -0.47 8.87 2.04
C SER A 94 -1.29 10.12 2.38
N ILE A 95 -1.62 10.31 3.67
CA ILE A 95 -2.38 11.46 4.20
C ILE A 95 -1.45 12.65 4.43
N LEU A 96 -0.27 12.40 5.00
CA LEU A 96 0.76 13.39 5.36
C LEU A 96 1.03 14.47 4.30
N PRO A 97 1.32 14.10 3.04
CA PRO A 97 1.64 15.11 2.02
C PRO A 97 0.45 15.95 1.62
N SER A 98 -0.76 15.44 1.84
CA SER A 98 -1.97 16.11 1.41
C SER A 98 -2.55 17.03 2.48
N LEU A 99 -2.14 16.88 3.74
CA LEU A 99 -2.39 17.88 4.80
C LEU A 99 -1.73 19.23 4.49
N THR A 100 -0.63 19.24 3.74
CA THR A 100 0.03 20.47 3.27
C THR A 100 -0.83 21.28 2.29
N THR A 101 -1.77 20.62 1.60
CA THR A 101 -2.72 21.27 0.71
C THR A 101 -3.89 21.89 1.49
N LEU A 102 -4.17 21.39 2.70
CA LEU A 102 -5.21 21.93 3.59
C LEU A 102 -4.74 23.15 4.38
N ASN A 103 -3.46 23.20 4.78
CA ASN A 103 -2.89 24.33 5.49
C ASN A 103 -1.67 24.93 4.76
N PRO A 104 -1.80 26.10 4.10
CA PRO A 104 -0.72 26.72 3.35
C PRO A 104 0.48 27.15 4.21
N GLY A 105 0.29 27.31 5.53
CA GLY A 105 1.36 27.67 6.47
C GLY A 105 2.50 26.65 6.56
N PHE A 106 2.27 25.38 6.20
CA PHE A 106 3.30 24.36 6.17
C PHE A 106 4.17 24.38 4.91
N ARG A 107 3.84 25.18 3.88
CA ARG A 107 4.65 25.26 2.63
C ARG A 107 6.07 25.77 2.83
N LEU A 108 6.38 26.37 3.98
CA LEU A 108 7.67 27.00 4.25
C LEU A 108 8.81 25.99 4.50
N PHE A 109 8.52 24.75 4.90
CA PHE A 109 9.58 23.76 5.12
C PHE A 109 9.88 22.98 3.84
N LYS A 110 11.15 23.03 3.41
CA LYS A 110 11.72 22.31 2.25
C LYS A 110 11.39 20.80 2.25
N ILE A 111 11.19 20.22 3.43
CA ILE A 111 10.81 18.82 3.68
C ILE A 111 9.45 18.48 3.04
N PHE A 112 8.50 19.42 3.00
CA PHE A 112 7.19 19.19 2.38
C PHE A 112 7.24 19.04 0.85
N ARG A 113 8.34 19.47 0.21
CA ARG A 113 8.57 19.17 -1.21
C ARG A 113 8.83 17.68 -1.44
N LEU A 114 9.57 17.02 -0.54
CA LEU A 114 9.78 15.57 -0.59
C LEU A 114 8.49 14.82 -0.26
N PHE A 115 7.69 15.35 0.67
CA PHE A 115 6.40 14.77 0.98
C PHE A 115 5.49 14.71 -0.26
N LYS A 116 5.54 15.65 -1.22
CA LYS A 116 4.77 15.53 -2.46
C LYS A 116 5.00 14.21 -3.22
N ALA A 117 6.21 13.64 -3.18
CA ALA A 117 6.50 12.34 -3.79
C ALA A 117 5.76 11.18 -3.10
N LEU A 118 5.46 11.32 -1.79
CA LEU A 118 4.67 10.35 -1.04
C LEU A 118 3.21 10.26 -1.52
N LYS A 119 2.72 11.22 -2.33
CA LYS A 119 1.39 11.10 -2.95
C LYS A 119 1.31 9.84 -3.84
N VAL A 120 2.42 9.39 -4.44
CA VAL A 120 2.46 8.13 -5.21
C VAL A 120 2.18 6.93 -4.31
N LEU A 121 2.46 7.02 -3.01
CA LEU A 121 2.18 5.92 -2.08
C LEU A 121 0.68 5.61 -1.93
N LYS A 122 -0.21 6.53 -2.33
CA LYS A 122 -1.66 6.28 -2.40
C LYS A 122 -1.99 5.06 -3.27
N ILE A 123 -1.17 4.76 -4.29
CA ILE A 123 -1.36 3.57 -5.13
C ILE A 123 -1.19 2.28 -4.33
N PHE A 124 -0.32 2.26 -3.32
CA PHE A 124 -0.17 1.10 -2.45
C PHE A 124 -1.40 0.88 -1.57
N LYS A 125 -2.23 1.90 -1.31
CA LYS A 125 -3.54 1.68 -0.65
C LYS A 125 -4.47 0.84 -1.53
N ALA A 126 -4.44 1.03 -2.85
CA ALA A 126 -5.28 0.27 -3.78
C ALA A 126 -5.01 -1.24 -3.71
N LEU A 127 -3.77 -1.63 -3.37
CA LEU A 127 -3.41 -3.03 -3.18
C LEU A 127 -4.18 -3.71 -2.05
N ARG A 128 -4.59 -2.96 -1.01
CA ARG A 128 -5.36 -3.51 0.12
C ARG A 128 -6.84 -3.67 -0.22
N TYR A 129 -7.40 -2.76 -1.02
CA TYR A 129 -8.81 -2.78 -1.43
C TYR A 129 -9.08 -3.68 -2.64
N SER A 130 -8.04 -4.03 -3.40
CA SER A 130 -8.18 -4.99 -4.50
C SER A 130 -8.29 -6.41 -3.94
N LYS A 131 -9.49 -7.00 -4.01
CA LYS A 131 -9.74 -8.42 -3.71
C LYS A 131 -8.76 -9.34 -4.44
N ASN A 132 -8.47 -9.03 -5.71
CA ASN A 132 -7.54 -9.79 -6.55
C ASN A 132 -6.11 -9.77 -6.00
N VAL A 133 -5.64 -8.62 -5.52
CA VAL A 133 -4.31 -8.50 -4.92
C VAL A 133 -4.25 -9.25 -3.59
N THR A 134 -5.27 -9.13 -2.75
CA THR A 134 -5.34 -9.88 -1.48
C THR A 134 -5.37 -11.39 -1.71
N LEU A 135 -6.11 -11.85 -2.73
CA LEU A 135 -6.14 -13.24 -3.15
C LEU A 135 -4.78 -13.71 -3.70
N LEU A 136 -4.13 -12.90 -4.55
CA LEU A 136 -2.77 -13.17 -5.02
C LEU A 136 -1.79 -13.29 -3.85
N VAL A 137 -1.79 -12.34 -2.91
CA VAL A 137 -0.92 -12.38 -1.72
C VAL A 137 -1.19 -13.63 -0.89
N ARG A 138 -2.46 -14.03 -0.74
CA ARG A 138 -2.83 -15.27 -0.03
C ARG A 138 -2.31 -16.51 -0.75
N LEU A 139 -2.42 -16.57 -2.08
CA LEU A 139 -1.87 -17.65 -2.91
C LEU A 139 -0.34 -17.71 -2.83
N PHE A 140 0.34 -16.57 -2.91
CA PHE A 140 1.79 -16.50 -2.72
C PHE A 140 2.20 -17.00 -1.34
N LYS A 141 1.46 -16.62 -0.29
CA LYS A 141 1.75 -17.08 1.07
C LYS A 141 1.50 -18.59 1.23
N SER A 142 0.46 -19.13 0.60
CA SER A 142 0.16 -20.57 0.66
C SER A 142 1.12 -21.41 -0.18
N LYS A 143 1.68 -20.85 -1.26
CA LYS A 143 2.64 -21.51 -2.14
C LYS A 143 4.09 -21.08 -1.90
N LYS A 144 4.37 -20.35 -0.81
CA LYS A 144 5.70 -19.77 -0.55
C LYS A 144 6.81 -20.82 -0.55
N GLU A 145 6.53 -22.01 -0.01
CA GLU A 145 7.54 -23.06 0.16
C GLU A 145 7.93 -23.63 -1.19
N ALA A 146 6.94 -23.97 -2.03
CA ALA A 146 7.19 -24.39 -3.40
C ALA A 146 7.93 -23.32 -4.22
N LEU A 147 7.54 -22.05 -4.07
CA LEU A 147 8.18 -20.93 -4.77
C LEU A 147 9.65 -20.77 -4.34
N LEU A 148 9.93 -20.88 -3.04
CA LEU A 148 11.29 -20.81 -2.49
C LEU A 148 12.16 -21.96 -3.00
N THR A 149 11.62 -23.18 -3.07
CA THR A 149 12.33 -24.34 -3.62
C THR A 149 12.68 -24.16 -5.09
N VAL A 150 11.76 -23.66 -5.90
CA VAL A 150 12.03 -23.39 -7.32
C VAL A 150 13.07 -22.29 -7.48
N CYS A 151 12.98 -21.23 -6.67
CA CYS A 151 13.92 -20.12 -6.70
C CYS A 151 15.33 -20.57 -6.28
N SER A 152 15.45 -21.41 -5.24
CA SER A 152 16.75 -21.93 -4.80
C SER A 152 17.38 -22.85 -5.86
N LEU A 153 16.58 -23.73 -6.49
CA LEU A 153 17.05 -24.57 -7.59
C LEU A 153 17.49 -23.73 -8.80
N ALA A 154 16.75 -22.68 -9.14
CA ALA A 154 17.12 -21.77 -10.23
C ALA A 154 18.45 -21.05 -9.95
N ILE A 155 18.67 -20.58 -8.71
CA ILE A 155 19.93 -19.94 -8.31
C ILE A 155 21.09 -20.95 -8.41
N ILE A 156 20.91 -22.17 -7.89
CA ILE A 156 21.93 -23.23 -7.96
C ILE A 156 22.24 -23.55 -9.43
N TYR A 157 21.22 -23.71 -10.27
CA TYR A 157 21.39 -23.98 -11.69
C TYR A 157 22.18 -22.88 -12.41
N VAL A 158 21.83 -21.62 -12.18
CA VAL A 158 22.54 -20.47 -12.75
C VAL A 158 24.00 -20.47 -12.29
N LEU A 159 24.27 -20.69 -11.00
CA LEU A 159 25.64 -20.73 -10.46
C LEU A 159 26.47 -21.87 -11.04
N VAL A 160 25.90 -23.08 -11.11
CA VAL A 160 26.58 -24.25 -11.69
C VAL A 160 26.85 -24.01 -13.17
N SER A 161 25.87 -23.52 -13.92
CA SER A 161 26.05 -23.18 -15.34
C SER A 161 27.15 -22.12 -15.52
N ALA A 162 27.19 -21.08 -14.68
CA ALA A 162 28.23 -20.06 -14.75
C ALA A 162 29.61 -20.65 -14.46
N LEU A 163 29.74 -21.52 -13.44
CA LEU A 163 31.00 -22.19 -13.10
C LEU A 163 31.49 -23.14 -14.20
N VAL A 164 30.58 -23.87 -14.85
CA VAL A 164 30.92 -24.74 -15.96
C VAL A 164 31.44 -23.92 -17.14
N VAL A 165 30.76 -22.85 -17.54
CA VAL A 165 31.21 -21.98 -18.63
C VAL A 165 32.56 -21.34 -18.29
N PHE A 166 32.73 -20.87 -17.05
CA PHE A 166 33.99 -20.30 -16.59
C PHE A 166 35.17 -21.28 -16.64
N ASN A 167 34.94 -22.55 -16.27
CA ASN A 167 36.00 -23.58 -16.33
C ASN A 167 36.20 -24.19 -17.73
N ALA A 168 35.14 -24.26 -18.55
CA ALA A 168 35.21 -24.83 -19.90
C ALA A 168 35.82 -23.84 -20.91
N GLU A 169 35.60 -22.54 -20.73
CA GLU A 169 36.12 -21.49 -21.60
C GLU A 169 36.89 -20.41 -20.82
N PRO A 170 37.99 -20.76 -20.12
CA PRO A 170 38.72 -19.79 -19.29
C PRO A 170 39.33 -18.64 -20.11
N GLN A 171 39.60 -18.85 -21.41
CA GLN A 171 40.21 -17.84 -22.28
C GLN A 171 39.21 -16.84 -22.87
N THR A 172 37.89 -17.08 -22.75
CA THR A 172 36.85 -16.14 -23.18
C THR A 172 36.73 -14.95 -22.21
N PHE A 173 37.16 -15.13 -20.95
CA PHE A 173 37.11 -14.11 -19.90
C PHE A 173 38.49 -13.46 -19.68
N ASN A 174 38.87 -12.54 -20.57
CA ASN A 174 40.22 -11.92 -20.61
C ASN A 174 40.59 -11.00 -19.44
N ASN A 175 39.71 -10.73 -18.47
CA ASN A 175 39.96 -9.80 -17.37
C ASN A 175 39.36 -10.29 -16.04
N TYR A 176 39.80 -11.45 -15.55
CA TYR A 176 39.92 -11.79 -14.11
C TYR A 176 40.98 -12.86 -13.91
#